data_AF-A0A8S3F8U4-F1
#
_entry.id   AF-A0A8S3F8U4-F1
#
_cell.length_a   1.000
_cell.length_b   1.000
_cell.length_c   1.000
_cell.angle_alpha   90.00
_cell.angle_beta   90.00
_cell.angle_gamma   90.00
#
_symmetry.space_group_name_H-M   'P 1'
#
loop_
_entity.id
_entity.type
_entity.pdbx_description
1 polymer ?
#
loop_
_entity_poly.entity_id
_entity_poly.type
_entity_poly.pdbx_seq_one_letter_code
_entity_poly.pdbx_strand_id
1 'polypeptide(L)'
;EQWVKTNHAISGWKNAYTHNHTCVAFNGKGNSMKICSKNIGNETFTLISFEATAAWHDNLQINIIGQRVKQEIYSKTIILQFNQSKVFQFDWKNIDQIKFIPVNGTCHSQIQYDEKYFALTWILLC
;
A
#
# COMPACT_ATOMS: atom_id res chain seq x y z
N GLU A 1 1.64 -11.38 19.16
CA GLU A 1 0.77 -10.86 18.07
C GLU A 1 1.26 -11.45 16.76
N GLN A 2 0.39 -12.16 16.02
CA GLN A 2 0.78 -12.98 14.88
C GLN A 2 0.89 -12.14 13.61
N TRP A 3 2.05 -12.23 12.96
CA TRP A 3 2.30 -11.72 11.61
C TRP A 3 1.34 -12.38 10.62
N VAL A 4 0.41 -11.61 10.05
CA VAL A 4 -0.37 -12.10 8.90
C VAL A 4 0.55 -12.05 7.69
N LYS A 5 1.21 -13.18 7.42
CA LYS A 5 1.73 -13.52 6.10
C LYS A 5 0.51 -13.49 5.16
N THR A 6 0.36 -12.44 4.36
CA THR A 6 -0.68 -12.47 3.34
C THR A 6 -0.34 -13.61 2.38
N ASN A 7 -1.28 -14.50 2.07
CA ASN A 7 -1.08 -15.55 1.04
C ASN A 7 -0.99 -14.96 -0.39
N HIS A 8 -0.95 -13.64 -0.50
CA HIS A 8 -0.93 -12.86 -1.72
C HIS A 8 0.49 -12.50 -2.15
N ALA A 9 0.73 -12.49 -3.46
CA ALA A 9 1.98 -11.99 -4.01
C ALA A 9 2.01 -10.47 -3.89
N ILE A 10 2.92 -9.96 -3.07
CA ILE A 10 3.19 -8.53 -2.92
C ILE A 10 4.44 -8.19 -3.75
N SER A 11 4.37 -7.15 -4.57
CA SER A 11 5.56 -6.55 -5.19
C SER A 11 5.96 -5.30 -4.40
N GLY A 12 7.13 -5.34 -3.78
CA GLY A 12 7.65 -4.31 -2.86
C GLY A 12 8.66 -4.98 -1.94
N TRP A 13 9.79 -4.35 -1.66
CA TRP A 13 10.92 -5.01 -0.99
C TRP A 13 10.52 -5.57 0.39
N LYS A 14 10.98 -6.79 0.68
CA LYS A 14 10.52 -7.63 1.82
C LYS A 14 10.97 -7.18 3.22
N ASN A 15 11.71 -6.08 3.34
CA ASN A 15 12.37 -5.67 4.59
C ASN A 15 12.29 -4.15 4.81
N ALA A 16 11.09 -3.62 5.08
CA ALA A 16 10.98 -2.28 5.65
C ALA A 16 10.47 -2.37 7.08
N TYR A 17 11.00 -1.54 7.95
CA TYR A 17 10.63 -1.47 9.36
C TYR A 17 10.04 -0.08 9.58
N THR A 18 8.82 0.00 10.11
CA THR A 18 8.35 1.23 10.78
C THR A 18 9.02 1.33 12.16
N HIS A 19 8.78 2.40 12.91
CA HIS A 19 9.35 2.58 14.26
C HIS A 19 9.13 1.37 15.20
N ASN A 20 8.08 0.57 14.95
CA ASN A 20 7.77 -0.66 15.70
C ASN A 20 8.17 -1.96 14.99
N HIS A 21 8.96 -1.89 13.91
CA HIS A 21 9.48 -3.02 13.14
C HIS A 21 8.43 -3.92 12.46
N THR A 22 7.18 -3.47 12.33
CA THR A 22 6.10 -4.21 11.65
C THR A 22 5.70 -3.52 10.34
N CYS A 23 5.93 -4.19 9.21
CA CYS A 23 5.49 -3.76 7.89
C CYS A 23 5.07 -4.98 7.07
N VAL A 24 3.90 -4.90 6.45
CA VAL A 24 3.41 -5.92 5.50
C VAL A 24 3.99 -5.68 4.11
N ALA A 25 4.19 -4.41 3.72
CA ALA A 25 4.68 -4.07 2.39
C ALA A 25 5.30 -2.66 2.31
N PHE A 26 6.34 -2.50 1.49
CA PHE A 26 7.03 -1.23 1.29
C PHE A 26 7.43 -1.00 -0.17
N ASN A 27 7.28 0.23 -0.62
CA ASN A 27 7.52 0.61 -2.00
C ASN A 27 8.97 1.10 -2.22
N GLY A 28 9.93 0.18 -2.07
CA GLY A 28 11.35 0.50 -2.24
C GLY A 28 11.66 1.28 -3.52
N LYS A 29 12.54 2.29 -3.42
CA LYS A 29 12.89 3.27 -4.46
C LYS A 29 11.70 4.11 -4.97
N GLY A 30 10.69 4.34 -4.11
CA GLY A 30 9.49 5.10 -4.48
C GLY A 30 8.63 4.46 -5.57
N ASN A 31 8.80 3.15 -5.83
CA ASN A 31 8.08 2.46 -6.89
C ASN A 31 6.57 2.36 -6.60
N SER A 32 5.78 1.93 -7.59
CA SER A 32 4.43 1.44 -7.31
C SER A 32 4.49 0.07 -6.65
N MET A 33 3.53 -0.21 -5.77
CA MET A 33 3.37 -1.48 -5.09
C MET A 33 2.08 -2.17 -5.56
N LYS A 34 2.06 -3.50 -5.51
CA LYS A 34 0.93 -4.29 -6.00
C LYS A 34 0.70 -5.51 -5.11
N ILE A 35 -0.56 -5.83 -4.89
CA ILE A 35 -1.02 -7.04 -4.19
C ILE A 35 -1.92 -7.81 -5.15
N CYS A 36 -1.68 -9.11 -5.32
CA CYS A 36 -2.45 -9.96 -6.25
C CYS A 36 -3.05 -11.17 -5.53
N SER A 37 -4.19 -11.66 -6.03
CA SER A 37 -4.58 -13.04 -5.78
C SER A 37 -3.53 -13.99 -6.36
N LYS A 38 -3.47 -15.21 -5.83
CA LYS A 38 -2.49 -16.21 -6.28
C LYS A 38 -2.76 -16.57 -7.73
N ASN A 39 -4.04 -16.70 -8.09
CA ASN A 39 -4.50 -16.95 -9.46
C ASN A 39 -5.30 -15.75 -10.01
N ILE A 40 -4.61 -14.76 -10.56
CA ILE A 40 -5.23 -13.57 -11.18
C ILE A 40 -6.27 -13.99 -12.24
N GLY A 41 -7.45 -13.38 -12.22
CA GLY A 41 -8.58 -13.68 -13.09
C GLY A 41 -9.50 -14.81 -12.58
N ASN A 42 -8.98 -15.75 -11.79
CA ASN A 42 -9.75 -16.89 -11.28
C ASN A 42 -10.14 -16.70 -9.81
N GLU A 43 -9.24 -16.14 -9.01
CA GLU A 43 -9.45 -15.88 -7.59
C GLU A 43 -9.65 -14.39 -7.33
N THR A 44 -10.44 -14.08 -6.30
CA THR A 44 -10.69 -12.71 -5.84
C THR A 44 -10.48 -12.61 -4.35
N PHE A 45 -10.36 -11.39 -3.88
CA PHE A 45 -10.40 -11.03 -2.47
C PHE A 45 -11.15 -9.70 -2.31
N THR A 46 -11.43 -9.35 -1.07
CA THR A 46 -12.01 -8.09 -0.64
C THR A 46 -10.96 -7.28 0.10
N LEU A 47 -10.77 -6.02 -0.28
CA LEU A 47 -10.01 -5.07 0.53
C LEU A 47 -10.96 -4.41 1.54
N ILE A 48 -10.74 -4.68 2.82
CA ILE A 48 -11.51 -4.06 3.90
C ILE A 48 -10.78 -2.82 4.42
N SER A 49 -9.51 -2.97 4.79
CA SER A 49 -8.76 -1.84 5.34
C SER A 49 -7.27 -2.09 5.33
N PHE A 50 -6.50 -1.01 5.44
CA PHE A 50 -5.07 -1.09 5.73
C PHE A 50 -4.64 0.11 6.55
N GLU A 51 -3.47 -0.01 7.16
CA GLU A 51 -2.78 1.06 7.84
C GLU A 51 -1.50 1.40 7.06
N ALA A 52 -1.26 2.70 6.83
CA ALA A 52 -0.13 3.17 6.04
C ALA A 52 0.47 4.46 6.61
N THR A 53 1.77 4.65 6.36
CA THR A 53 2.53 5.86 6.71
C THR A 53 3.47 6.24 5.57
N ALA A 54 3.71 7.54 5.39
CA ALA A 54 4.80 8.01 4.52
C ALA A 54 6.12 7.92 5.28
N ALA A 55 7.20 7.56 4.57
CA ALA A 55 8.52 7.44 5.16
C ALA A 55 9.25 8.77 5.20
N TRP A 56 9.18 9.58 4.13
CA TRP A 56 10.01 10.80 3.97
C TRP A 56 9.27 12.02 3.45
N HIS A 57 7.98 11.89 3.13
CA HIS A 57 7.20 12.94 2.48
C HIS A 57 5.98 13.32 3.32
N ASP A 58 5.71 14.62 3.39
CA ASP A 58 4.43 15.15 3.80
C ASP A 58 3.47 15.20 2.61
N ASN A 59 2.18 15.13 2.92
CA ASN A 59 1.10 15.18 1.93
C ASN A 59 1.30 14.18 0.77
N LEU A 60 1.89 13.02 1.05
CA LEU A 60 2.19 12.01 0.04
C LEU A 60 0.88 11.42 -0.48
N GLN A 61 0.58 11.69 -1.75
CA GLN A 61 -0.60 11.19 -2.44
C GLN A 61 -0.32 9.81 -3.02
N ILE A 62 -1.15 8.85 -2.65
CA ILE A 62 -1.15 7.49 -3.20
C ILE A 62 -2.45 7.26 -3.94
N ASN A 63 -2.36 6.99 -5.25
CA ASN A 63 -3.48 6.50 -6.05
C ASN A 63 -3.59 4.99 -5.88
N ILE A 64 -4.74 4.54 -5.40
CA ILE A 64 -5.03 3.15 -5.13
C ILE A 64 -6.03 2.67 -6.17
N ILE A 65 -5.70 1.59 -6.87
CA ILE A 65 -6.50 1.06 -7.97
C ILE A 65 -6.82 -0.40 -7.66
N GLY A 66 -8.11 -0.73 -7.54
CA GLY A 66 -8.62 -2.09 -7.45
C GLY A 66 -8.99 -2.61 -8.84
N GLN A 67 -8.51 -3.79 -9.21
CA GLN A 67 -8.74 -4.37 -10.53
C GLN A 67 -9.33 -5.77 -10.46
N ARG A 68 -10.04 -6.14 -11.53
CA ARG A 68 -10.51 -7.50 -11.83
C ARG A 68 -10.23 -7.80 -13.29
N VAL A 69 -9.53 -8.90 -13.60
CA VAL A 69 -9.18 -9.30 -14.97
C VAL A 69 -8.56 -8.14 -15.77
N LYS A 70 -7.62 -7.43 -15.14
CA LYS A 70 -6.93 -6.22 -15.67
C LYS A 70 -7.80 -4.97 -15.88
N GLN A 71 -9.11 -5.03 -15.65
CA GLN A 71 -10.00 -3.88 -15.67
C GLN A 71 -9.98 -3.18 -14.31
N GLU A 72 -9.82 -1.86 -14.31
CA GLU A 72 -10.04 -1.04 -13.11
C GLU A 72 -11.53 -1.02 -12.73
N ILE A 73 -11.83 -1.40 -11.49
CA ILE A 73 -13.20 -1.41 -10.96
C ILE A 73 -13.35 -0.50 -9.74
N TYR A 74 -12.25 -0.15 -9.06
CA TYR A 74 -12.24 0.85 -7.99
C TYR A 74 -11.01 1.74 -8.09
N SER A 75 -11.17 2.99 -7.65
CA SER A 75 -10.09 3.95 -7.55
C SER A 75 -10.30 4.87 -6.34
N LYS A 76 -9.22 5.19 -5.64
CA LYS A 76 -9.22 6.15 -4.53
C LYS A 76 -7.84 6.74 -4.34
N THR A 77 -7.77 8.05 -4.17
CA THR A 77 -6.55 8.72 -3.72
C THR A 77 -6.59 8.89 -2.21
N ILE A 78 -5.49 8.55 -1.54
CA ILE A 78 -5.28 8.83 -0.12
C ILE A 78 -4.09 9.78 0.05
N ILE A 79 -4.03 10.44 1.21
CA ILE A 79 -2.93 11.31 1.59
C ILE A 79 -2.30 10.75 2.87
N LEU A 80 -0.99 10.55 2.83
CA LEU A 80 -0.16 10.14 3.95
C LEU A 80 0.70 11.31 4.42
N GLN A 81 1.07 11.32 5.70
CA GLN A 81 1.97 12.30 6.28
C GLN A 81 3.24 11.60 6.79
N PHE A 82 4.34 12.34 6.87
CA PHE A 82 5.60 11.82 7.38
C PHE A 82 5.44 11.35 8.83
N ASN A 83 5.86 10.11 9.11
CA ASN A 83 5.82 9.50 10.43
C ASN A 83 4.44 9.51 11.13
N GLN A 84 3.35 9.62 10.37
CA GLN A 84 2.00 9.52 10.90
C GLN A 84 1.28 8.38 10.22
N SER A 85 1.07 7.31 10.98
CA SER A 85 0.33 6.15 10.53
C SER A 85 -1.17 6.44 10.55
N LYS A 86 -1.88 6.02 9.49
CA LYS A 86 -3.33 6.21 9.36
C LYS A 86 -3.99 4.96 8.81
N VAL A 87 -5.12 4.60 9.43
CA VAL A 87 -5.99 3.52 8.95
C VAL A 87 -6.95 4.08 7.90
N PHE A 88 -7.06 3.36 6.78
CA PHE A 88 -7.99 3.63 5.70
C PHE A 88 -8.96 2.47 5.56
N GLN A 89 -10.25 2.83 5.55
CA GLN A 89 -11.36 1.89 5.38
C GLN A 89 -11.82 1.87 3.91
N PHE A 90 -12.17 0.67 3.47
CA PHE A 90 -12.64 0.28 2.15
C PHE A 90 -13.74 -0.78 2.30
N ASP A 91 -14.38 -1.14 1.20
CA ASP A 91 -15.21 -2.35 1.08
C ASP A 91 -15.17 -2.84 -0.38
N TRP A 92 -13.95 -2.95 -0.91
CA TRP A 92 -13.74 -3.23 -2.34
C TRP A 92 -13.73 -4.74 -2.57
N LYS A 93 -14.87 -5.26 -3.02
CA LYS A 93 -15.10 -6.69 -3.27
C LYS A 93 -14.76 -7.08 -4.71
N ASN A 94 -14.53 -8.36 -4.94
CA ASN A 94 -14.36 -8.95 -6.28
C ASN A 94 -13.16 -8.38 -7.06
N ILE A 95 -12.07 -8.04 -6.35
CA ILE A 95 -10.80 -7.66 -6.97
C ILE A 95 -9.84 -8.86 -6.98
N ASP A 96 -9.02 -8.96 -8.02
CA ASP A 96 -7.89 -9.89 -8.07
C ASP A 96 -6.55 -9.19 -7.93
N GLN A 97 -6.57 -7.85 -7.88
CA GLN A 97 -5.38 -7.05 -7.77
C GLN A 97 -5.64 -5.67 -7.16
N ILE A 98 -4.70 -5.18 -6.34
CA ILE A 98 -4.63 -3.79 -5.92
C ILE A 98 -3.27 -3.22 -6.37
N LYS A 99 -3.25 -1.99 -6.88
CA LYS A 99 -2.04 -1.19 -7.08
C LYS A 99 -2.05 0.02 -6.16
N PHE A 100 -0.89 0.39 -5.67
CA PHE A 100 -0.62 1.61 -4.90
C PHE A 100 0.44 2.39 -5.65
N ILE A 101 0.07 3.57 -6.15
CA ILE A 101 0.90 4.39 -7.04
C ILE A 101 1.18 5.71 -6.33
N PRO A 102 2.40 5.96 -5.84
CA PRO A 102 2.76 7.26 -5.31
C PRO A 102 2.83 8.27 -6.46
N VAL A 103 2.11 9.39 -6.34
CA VAL A 103 2.03 10.38 -7.43
C VAL A 103 2.63 11.73 -7.04
N ASN A 104 2.27 12.25 -5.87
CA ASN A 104 2.66 13.57 -5.41
C ASN A 104 3.04 13.54 -3.92
N GLY A 105 3.67 14.61 -3.43
CA GLY A 105 4.10 14.76 -2.05
C GLY A 105 5.26 15.75 -1.98
N THR A 106 5.54 16.26 -0.79
CA THR A 106 6.66 17.17 -0.55
C THR A 106 7.63 16.49 0.40
N CYS A 107 8.91 16.47 0.08
CA CYS A 107 9.92 15.94 0.98
C CYS A 107 9.82 16.67 2.33
N HIS A 108 9.75 15.90 3.42
CA HIS A 108 9.70 16.47 4.76
C HIS A 108 11.00 17.25 5.01
N SER A 109 10.88 18.40 5.66
CA SER A 109 12.03 19.24 5.98
C SER A 109 13.10 18.40 6.68
N GLN A 110 14.38 18.57 6.31
CA GLN A 110 15.55 17.83 6.80
C GLN A 110 15.81 16.46 6.15
N ILE A 111 14.98 16.02 5.19
CA ILE A 111 15.23 14.80 4.40
C ILE A 111 15.67 15.18 2.98
N GLN A 112 16.67 14.48 2.44
CA GLN A 112 17.25 14.74 1.11
C GLN A 112 16.86 13.71 0.04
N TYR A 113 15.88 12.87 0.35
CA TYR A 113 15.45 11.81 -0.56
C TYR A 113 14.16 12.20 -1.29
N ASP A 114 14.24 12.25 -2.62
CA ASP A 114 13.13 12.68 -3.47
C ASP A 114 12.16 11.54 -3.81
N GLU A 115 12.53 10.28 -3.57
CA GLU A 115 11.62 9.19 -3.90
C GLU A 115 10.48 9.07 -2.90
N LYS A 116 9.31 8.70 -3.42
CA LYS A 116 8.04 8.75 -2.68
C LYS A 116 7.80 7.47 -1.91
N TYR A 117 8.47 7.32 -0.79
CA TYR A 117 8.41 6.12 0.04
C TYR A 117 7.22 6.11 1.01
N PHE A 118 6.56 4.97 1.11
CA PHE A 118 5.49 4.64 2.06
C PHE A 118 5.54 3.15 2.41
N ALA A 119 4.97 2.84 3.58
CA ALA A 119 4.86 1.50 4.10
C ALA A 119 3.41 1.18 4.47
N LEU A 120 2.99 -0.07 4.30
CA LEU A 120 1.79 -0.61 4.91
C LEU A 120 2.20 -1.34 6.19
N THR A 121 1.75 -0.88 7.35
CA THR A 121 2.03 -1.53 8.63
C THR A 121 1.10 -2.70 8.89
N TRP A 122 -0.11 -2.65 8.34
CA TRP A 122 -1.14 -3.67 8.48
C TRP A 122 -2.10 -3.66 7.28
N ILE A 123 -2.71 -4.80 6.95
CA ILE A 123 -3.76 -4.92 5.93
C ILE A 123 -4.73 -6.05 6.29
N LEU A 124 -6.01 -5.83 6.01
CA LEU A 124 -7.09 -6.82 6.13
C LEU A 124 -7.70 -7.10 4.76
N LEU A 125 -7.59 -8.37 4.37
CA LEU A 125 -8.17 -8.93 3.15
C LEU A 125 -9.07 -10.11 3.54
N CYS A 126 -10.18 -10.29 2.82
CA CYS A 126 -11.08 -11.44 2.98
C CYS A 126 -11.33 -12.16 1.65
#